data_AF-A0A6A3IYG0-F1
#
_entry.id   AF-A0A6A3IYG0-F1
#
_cell.length_a   1.000
_cell.length_b   1.000
_cell.length_c   1.000
_cell.angle_alpha   90.00
_cell.angle_beta   90.00
_cell.angle_gamma   90.00
#
_symmetry.space_group_name_H-M   'P 1'
#
loop_
_entity.id
_entity.type
_entity.pdbx_description
1 polymer ?
#
loop_
_entity_poly.entity_id
_entity_poly.type
_entity_poly.pdbx_seq_one_letter_code
_entity_poly.pdbx_strand_id
1 'polypeptide(L)'
;MEVERQKDREVLTNDTEGINVDNVDELARLMNIVEPELGFRYFSTRDNTREPTNAFEAHWRGIEVDAVSGKTTCRYCENYYESYLFTRFLNRLSREHFTAHCTDVYQPLKKFMLQHLEHVRYVRPPRGWNENDKSVYGFKRPFMELVAGFTSAGVLVGVHLVAQDVPL
;
A
#
# COMPACT_ATOMS: atom_id res chain seq x y z
N MET A 1 8.63 -10.25 -60.96
CA MET A 1 9.57 -10.18 -59.83
C MET A 1 8.84 -9.51 -58.69
N GLU A 2 8.05 -10.29 -57.96
CA GLU A 2 7.40 -9.85 -56.72
C GLU A 2 8.32 -10.25 -55.57
N VAL A 3 8.81 -9.25 -54.84
CA VAL A 3 9.59 -9.45 -53.62
C VAL A 3 8.57 -9.52 -52.49
N GLU A 4 8.14 -10.74 -52.17
CA GLU A 4 7.36 -10.99 -50.96
C GLU A 4 8.21 -10.64 -49.74
N ARG A 5 7.85 -9.55 -49.06
CA ARG A 5 8.40 -9.21 -47.75
C ARG A 5 7.93 -10.24 -46.74
N GLN A 6 8.80 -11.20 -46.44
CA GLN A 6 8.75 -12.01 -45.23
C GLN A 6 8.67 -11.06 -44.03
N LYS A 7 7.48 -10.98 -43.43
CA LYS A 7 7.27 -10.31 -42.15
C LYS A 7 7.64 -11.34 -41.10
N ASP A 8 8.87 -11.29 -40.64
CA ASP A 8 9.33 -12.05 -39.48
C ASP A 8 8.44 -11.69 -38.29
N ARG A 9 7.44 -12.55 -38.07
CA ARG A 9 6.65 -12.56 -36.86
C ARG A 9 7.56 -13.22 -35.83
N GLU A 10 8.36 -12.41 -35.14
CA GLU A 10 8.99 -12.82 -33.89
C GLU A 10 7.89 -13.41 -33.01
N VAL A 11 7.86 -14.74 -32.96
CA VAL A 11 7.15 -15.47 -31.93
C VAL A 11 7.96 -15.16 -30.68
N LEU A 12 7.46 -14.21 -29.88
CA LEU A 12 7.80 -14.14 -28.47
C LEU A 12 7.40 -15.49 -27.88
N THR A 13 8.33 -16.43 -27.90
CA THR A 13 8.28 -17.64 -27.11
C THR A 13 8.32 -17.15 -25.66
N ASN A 14 7.12 -16.98 -25.08
CA ASN A 14 6.96 -16.80 -23.66
C ASN A 14 7.39 -18.11 -22.99
N ASP A 15 8.69 -18.33 -22.91
CA ASP A 15 9.28 -19.02 -21.76
C ASP A 15 9.05 -18.07 -20.59
N THR A 16 7.84 -18.08 -20.03
CA THR A 16 7.54 -17.39 -18.77
C THR A 16 8.29 -18.13 -17.67
N GLU A 17 9.60 -17.87 -17.55
CA GLU A 17 10.23 -17.86 -16.25
C GLU A 17 9.31 -17.00 -15.36
N GLY A 18 8.74 -17.62 -14.32
CA GLY A 18 7.86 -16.91 -13.40
C GLY A 18 8.58 -15.72 -12.79
N ILE A 19 7.85 -14.64 -12.52
CA ILE A 19 8.40 -13.45 -11.84
C ILE A 19 9.02 -13.90 -10.52
N ASN A 20 10.31 -13.63 -10.33
CA ASN A 20 10.97 -13.92 -9.06
C ASN A 20 10.59 -12.85 -8.03
N VAL A 21 9.65 -13.18 -7.15
CA VAL A 21 9.12 -12.23 -6.14
C VAL A 21 10.18 -11.87 -5.09
N ASP A 22 11.19 -12.71 -4.86
CA ASP A 22 12.31 -12.36 -3.97
C ASP A 22 13.25 -11.29 -4.57
N ASN A 23 13.22 -11.11 -5.90
CA ASN A 23 14.06 -10.15 -6.60
C ASN A 23 13.43 -8.74 -6.61
N VAL A 24 13.62 -8.01 -5.51
CA VAL A 24 13.09 -6.64 -5.33
C VAL A 24 13.48 -5.70 -6.48
N ASP A 25 14.67 -5.83 -7.06
CA ASP A 25 15.11 -4.99 -8.17
C ASP A 25 14.33 -5.27 -9.46
N GLU A 26 14.01 -6.54 -9.71
CA GLU A 26 13.13 -6.94 -10.81
C GLU A 26 11.71 -6.42 -10.60
N LEU A 27 11.14 -6.61 -9.40
CA LEU A 27 9.82 -6.07 -9.07
C LEU A 27 9.77 -4.55 -9.24
N ALA A 28 10.78 -3.83 -8.75
CA ALA A 28 10.86 -2.38 -8.89
C ALA A 28 10.93 -1.96 -10.37
N ARG A 29 11.73 -2.66 -11.19
CA ARG A 29 11.81 -2.42 -12.64
C ARG A 29 10.46 -2.66 -13.32
N LEU A 30 9.77 -3.77 -13.02
CA LEU A 30 8.47 -4.09 -13.59
C LEU A 30 7.41 -3.04 -13.24
N MET A 31 7.38 -2.57 -11.99
CA MET A 31 6.48 -1.48 -11.59
C MET A 31 6.80 -0.17 -12.32
N ASN A 32 8.08 0.13 -12.53
CA ASN A 32 8.52 1.34 -13.23
C ASN A 32 8.14 1.35 -14.72
N ILE A 33 7.91 0.19 -15.34
CA ILE A 33 7.40 0.09 -16.73
C ILE A 33 5.95 0.60 -16.80
N VAL A 34 5.15 0.32 -15.77
CA VAL A 34 3.74 0.74 -15.70
C VAL A 34 3.63 2.23 -15.38
N GLU A 35 4.37 2.69 -14.38
CA GLU A 35 4.38 4.09 -13.94
C GLU A 35 5.82 4.45 -13.53
N PRO A 36 6.45 5.43 -14.19
CA PRO A 36 7.82 5.84 -13.86
C PRO A 36 8.01 6.11 -12.35
N GLU A 37 9.13 5.62 -11.83
CA GLU A 37 9.54 5.74 -10.42
C GLU A 37 8.61 5.08 -9.39
N LEU A 38 7.52 4.41 -9.80
CA LEU A 38 6.61 3.77 -8.87
C LEU A 38 7.30 2.68 -8.05
N GLY A 39 8.10 1.82 -8.69
CA GLY A 39 8.84 0.75 -8.00
C GLY A 39 9.86 1.31 -7.01
N PHE A 40 10.60 2.35 -7.40
CA PHE A 40 11.57 3.00 -6.49
C PHE A 40 10.88 3.62 -5.27
N ARG A 41 9.70 4.23 -5.46
CA ARG A 41 8.89 4.79 -4.36
C ARG A 41 8.34 3.68 -3.48
N TYR A 42 7.80 2.62 -4.08
CA TYR A 42 7.20 1.49 -3.38
C TYR A 42 8.20 0.80 -2.43
N PHE A 43 9.40 0.50 -2.92
CA PHE A 43 10.44 -0.17 -2.14
C PHE A 43 11.31 0.77 -1.30
N SER A 44 11.07 2.09 -1.37
CA SER A 44 11.85 3.06 -0.59
C SER A 44 11.65 2.86 0.92
N THR A 45 12.75 2.83 1.66
CA THR A 45 12.72 2.83 3.13
C THR A 45 12.81 4.24 3.72
N ARG A 46 13.01 5.28 2.89
CA ARG A 46 13.14 6.68 3.33
C ARG A 46 11.94 7.18 4.11
N ASP A 47 10.75 6.65 3.82
CA ASP A 47 9.55 7.07 4.53
C ASP A 47 9.45 6.42 5.91
N ASN A 48 10.10 5.28 6.17
CA ASN A 48 10.01 4.59 7.46
C ASN A 48 10.61 5.39 8.62
N THR A 49 11.59 6.26 8.35
CA THR A 49 12.21 7.12 9.37
C THR A 49 11.46 8.43 9.59
N ARG A 50 10.56 8.79 8.67
CA ARG A 50 9.72 9.99 8.79
C ARG A 50 8.57 9.73 9.75
N GLU A 51 8.13 10.80 10.42
CA GLU A 51 6.91 10.74 11.20
C GLU A 51 5.70 10.36 10.32
N PRO A 52 4.77 9.54 10.84
CA PRO A 52 3.51 9.27 10.18
C PRO A 52 2.72 10.56 9.96
N THR A 53 2.09 10.69 8.80
CA THR A 53 1.33 11.90 8.43
C THR A 53 -0.14 11.84 8.83
N ASN A 54 -0.66 10.65 9.14
CA ASN A 54 -2.05 10.38 9.46
C ASN A 54 -2.17 9.17 10.40
N ALA A 55 -3.40 8.93 10.89
CA ALA A 55 -3.69 7.88 11.86
C ALA A 55 -3.47 6.46 11.31
N PHE A 56 -3.86 6.20 10.06
CA PHE A 56 -3.71 4.87 9.49
C PHE A 56 -2.25 4.50 9.29
N GLU A 57 -1.43 5.39 8.74
CA GLU A 57 0.01 5.17 8.60
C GLU A 57 0.68 4.90 9.95
N ALA A 58 0.26 5.63 11.00
CA ALA A 58 0.75 5.43 12.35
C ALA A 58 0.33 4.05 12.90
N HIS A 59 -0.93 3.63 12.69
CA HIS A 59 -1.37 2.27 13.03
C HIS A 59 -0.62 1.22 12.23
N TRP A 60 -0.59 1.33 10.90
CA TRP A 60 0.03 0.36 10.02
C TRP A 60 1.49 0.13 10.39
N ARG A 61 2.25 1.19 10.67
CA ARG A 61 3.65 1.08 11.12
C ARG A 61 3.77 0.59 12.57
N GLY A 62 2.80 0.88 13.41
CA GLY A 62 2.78 0.48 14.82
C GLY A 62 2.24 -0.93 15.06
N ILE A 63 1.54 -1.54 14.09
CA ILE A 63 1.00 -2.90 14.22
C ILE A 63 2.13 -3.90 14.05
N GLU A 64 2.31 -4.75 15.05
CA GLU A 64 3.19 -5.90 15.00
C GLU A 64 2.34 -7.16 14.94
N VAL A 65 2.74 -8.11 14.09
CA VAL A 65 2.05 -9.39 13.92
C VAL A 65 3.05 -10.47 14.28
N ASP A 66 2.78 -11.20 15.35
CA ASP A 66 3.59 -12.36 15.71
C ASP A 66 3.37 -13.49 14.70
N ALA A 67 4.44 -13.92 14.03
CA ALA A 67 4.34 -14.89 12.95
C ALA A 67 3.89 -16.28 13.42
N VAL A 68 4.11 -16.61 14.71
CA VAL A 68 3.82 -17.95 15.26
C VAL A 68 2.40 -18.05 15.80
N SER A 69 2.03 -17.16 16.71
CA SER A 69 0.71 -17.12 17.35
C SER A 69 -0.33 -16.39 16.52
N GLY A 70 0.09 -15.59 15.53
CA GLY A 70 -0.78 -14.69 14.79
C GLY A 70 -1.41 -13.60 15.65
N LYS A 71 -0.88 -13.36 16.87
CA LYS A 71 -1.32 -12.28 17.74
C LYS A 71 -0.87 -10.94 17.16
N THR A 72 -1.74 -9.96 17.25
CA THR A 72 -1.47 -8.60 16.80
C THR A 72 -1.40 -7.65 18.00
N THR A 73 -0.46 -6.72 17.97
CA THR A 73 -0.36 -5.59 18.90
C THR A 73 -0.22 -4.31 18.10
N CYS A 74 -0.45 -3.16 18.73
CA CYS A 74 -0.27 -1.87 18.07
C CYS A 74 0.32 -0.84 19.02
N ARG A 75 1.61 -0.55 18.86
CA ARG A 75 2.34 0.45 19.66
C ARG A 75 1.67 1.83 19.62
N TYR A 76 1.01 2.17 18.52
CA TYR A 76 0.31 3.46 18.41
C TYR A 76 -0.98 3.50 19.25
N CYS A 77 -1.72 2.39 19.37
CA CYS A 77 -2.87 2.32 20.29
C CYS A 77 -2.45 2.44 21.76
N GLU A 78 -1.30 1.87 22.10
CA GLU A 78 -0.72 1.91 23.45
C GLU A 78 -0.32 3.33 23.83
N ASN A 79 0.31 4.07 22.91
CA ASN A 79 0.87 5.41 23.15
C ASN A 79 0.02 6.52 22.51
N TYR A 80 -1.28 6.30 22.34
CA TYR A 80 -2.17 7.20 21.59
C TYR A 80 -2.11 8.66 22.08
N TYR A 81 -2.18 8.86 23.40
CA TYR A 81 -2.19 10.20 24.02
C TYR A 81 -0.86 10.94 23.92
N GLU A 82 0.24 10.23 23.69
CA GLU A 82 1.58 10.79 23.56
C GLU A 82 1.92 11.20 22.12
N SER A 83 1.07 10.82 21.16
CA SER A 83 1.30 11.08 19.76
C SER A 83 0.98 12.52 19.36
N TYR A 84 1.86 13.13 18.57
CA TYR A 84 1.60 14.40 17.90
C TYR A 84 0.34 14.37 17.00
N LEU A 85 -0.07 13.19 16.50
CA LEU A 85 -1.30 13.07 15.73
C LEU A 85 -2.55 13.23 16.60
N PHE A 86 -2.49 12.81 17.88
CA PHE A 86 -3.58 13.07 18.82
C PHE A 86 -3.78 14.57 19.01
N THR A 87 -2.70 15.32 19.24
CA THR A 87 -2.76 16.78 19.41
C THR A 87 -3.19 17.51 18.13
N ARG A 88 -2.83 16.99 16.96
CA ARG A 88 -3.20 17.57 15.65
C ARG A 88 -4.67 17.33 15.27
N PHE A 89 -5.28 16.22 15.71
CA PHE A 89 -6.65 15.84 15.37
C PHE A 89 -7.65 16.00 16.55
N LEU A 90 -7.30 16.80 17.57
CA LEU A 90 -8.06 16.92 18.83
C LEU A 90 -9.58 17.12 18.64
N ASN A 91 -10.33 16.27 19.36
CA ASN A 91 -11.77 16.26 19.68
C ASN A 91 -12.79 15.68 18.67
N ARG A 92 -12.40 14.93 17.63
CA ARG A 92 -13.42 14.29 16.76
C ARG A 92 -13.79 12.85 17.10
N LEU A 93 -12.89 12.07 17.69
CA LEU A 93 -13.13 10.66 17.99
C LEU A 93 -12.58 10.31 19.37
N SER A 94 -13.38 9.61 20.18
CA SER A 94 -12.92 9.03 21.45
C SER A 94 -11.86 7.96 21.17
N ARG A 95 -10.94 7.72 22.13
CA ARG A 95 -9.96 6.63 22.06
C ARG A 95 -10.60 5.29 21.68
N GLU A 96 -11.78 4.99 22.22
CA GLU A 96 -12.51 3.73 21.96
C GLU A 96 -12.77 3.51 20.46
N HIS A 97 -13.41 4.46 19.79
CA HIS A 97 -13.60 4.43 18.33
C HIS A 97 -12.29 4.27 17.55
N PHE A 98 -11.23 4.93 18.00
CA PHE A 98 -9.92 4.85 17.36
C PHE A 98 -9.29 3.45 17.49
N THR A 99 -9.31 2.90 18.71
CA THR A 99 -8.79 1.57 19.00
C THR A 99 -9.65 0.46 18.39
N ALA A 100 -10.96 0.68 18.26
CA ALA A 100 -11.88 -0.25 17.61
C ALA A 100 -11.52 -0.43 16.14
N HIS A 101 -11.37 0.66 15.37
CA HIS A 101 -10.94 0.56 13.97
C HIS A 101 -9.61 -0.17 13.79
N CYS A 102 -8.64 0.09 14.68
CA CYS A 102 -7.38 -0.63 14.64
C CYS A 102 -7.55 -2.13 14.88
N THR A 103 -8.35 -2.51 15.88
CA THR A 103 -8.55 -3.90 16.30
C THR A 103 -9.42 -4.68 15.31
N ASP A 104 -10.46 -4.04 14.77
CA ASP A 104 -11.49 -4.69 13.98
C ASP A 104 -11.15 -4.69 12.47
N VAL A 105 -10.34 -3.73 12.01
CA VAL A 105 -10.04 -3.55 10.58
C VAL A 105 -8.54 -3.67 10.31
N TYR A 106 -7.73 -2.80 10.90
CA TYR A 106 -6.33 -2.65 10.46
C TYR A 106 -5.43 -3.83 10.88
N GLN A 107 -5.57 -4.32 12.10
CA GLN A 107 -4.82 -5.47 12.58
C GLN A 107 -5.15 -6.76 11.81
N PRO A 108 -6.44 -7.13 11.63
CA PRO A 108 -6.80 -8.27 10.79
C PRO A 108 -6.33 -8.12 9.35
N LEU A 109 -6.48 -6.94 8.75
CA LEU A 109 -6.02 -6.68 7.39
C LEU A 109 -4.50 -6.88 7.26
N LYS A 110 -3.71 -6.27 8.16
CA LYS A 110 -2.25 -6.41 8.11
C LYS A 110 -1.81 -7.85 8.30
N LYS A 111 -2.43 -8.56 9.25
CA LYS A 111 -2.18 -9.98 9.47
C LYS A 111 -2.45 -10.79 8.20
N PHE A 112 -3.63 -10.61 7.59
CA PHE A 112 -4.00 -11.32 6.36
C PHE A 112 -3.01 -11.02 5.23
N MET A 113 -2.69 -9.74 5.00
CA MET A 113 -1.75 -9.36 3.94
C MET A 113 -0.36 -9.97 4.18
N LEU A 114 0.17 -9.93 5.40
CA LEU A 114 1.47 -10.54 5.72
C LEU A 114 1.48 -12.07 5.62
N GLN A 115 0.33 -12.73 5.78
CA GLN A 115 0.21 -14.18 5.65
C GLN A 115 0.17 -14.65 4.20
N HIS A 116 -0.32 -13.82 3.29
CA HIS A 116 -0.62 -14.22 1.91
C HIS A 116 0.18 -13.46 0.85
N LEU A 117 0.85 -12.39 1.23
CA LEU A 117 1.59 -11.52 0.31
C LEU A 117 3.01 -11.29 0.83
N GLU A 118 3.91 -11.13 -0.13
CA GLU A 118 5.30 -10.74 0.06
C GLU A 118 5.44 -9.23 -0.14
N HIS A 119 6.49 -8.65 0.44
CA HIS A 119 6.82 -7.23 0.29
C HIS A 119 5.64 -6.28 0.59
N VAL A 120 4.87 -6.60 1.63
CA VAL A 120 3.72 -5.79 2.03
C VAL A 120 4.19 -4.41 2.51
N ARG A 121 3.75 -3.35 1.85
CA ARG A 121 4.15 -1.97 2.15
C ARG A 121 3.00 -1.01 2.15
N TYR A 122 3.08 -0.05 3.07
CA TYR A 122 2.33 1.19 2.99
C TYR A 122 3.04 2.12 2.01
N VAL A 123 2.30 2.62 1.03
CA VAL A 123 2.79 3.55 0.01
C VAL A 123 2.17 4.91 0.30
N ARG A 124 3.01 5.85 0.71
CA ARG A 124 2.56 7.23 0.91
C ARG A 124 2.20 7.82 -0.46
N PRO A 125 1.01 8.45 -0.59
CA PRO A 125 0.68 9.11 -1.84
C PRO A 125 1.67 10.24 -2.16
N PRO A 126 2.12 10.40 -3.43
CA PRO A 126 2.89 11.57 -3.82
C PRO A 126 2.10 12.85 -3.55
N ARG A 127 2.81 13.95 -3.24
CA ARG A 127 2.19 15.27 -3.13
C ARG A 127 1.50 15.59 -4.46
N GLY A 128 0.28 16.12 -4.41
CA GLY A 128 -0.49 16.42 -5.62
C GLY A 128 -1.35 15.26 -6.15
N TRP A 129 -1.14 14.03 -5.67
CA TRP A 129 -1.94 12.89 -6.12
C TRP A 129 -3.41 13.06 -5.69
N ASN A 130 -4.33 12.91 -6.65
CA ASN A 130 -5.79 13.02 -6.48
C ASN A 130 -6.29 14.40 -6.02
N GLU A 131 -5.48 15.46 -6.11
CA GLU A 131 -5.90 16.80 -5.67
C GLU A 131 -6.95 17.44 -6.59
N ASN A 132 -7.06 16.97 -7.85
CA ASN A 132 -7.94 17.53 -8.88
C ASN A 132 -9.00 16.55 -9.42
N ASP A 133 -9.11 15.34 -8.88
CA ASP A 133 -9.85 14.24 -9.50
C ASP A 133 -11.36 14.20 -9.16
N LYS A 134 -11.97 15.38 -8.99
CA LYS A 134 -13.40 15.51 -8.71
C LYS A 134 -14.27 14.95 -9.84
N SER A 135 -13.81 15.05 -11.09
CA SER A 135 -14.56 14.62 -12.27
C SER A 135 -14.72 13.10 -12.37
N VAL A 136 -13.76 12.34 -11.81
CA VAL A 136 -13.76 10.87 -11.90
C VAL A 136 -14.47 10.24 -10.71
N TYR A 137 -14.29 10.80 -9.51
CA TYR A 137 -14.75 10.16 -8.28
C TYR A 137 -15.84 10.93 -7.53
N GLY A 138 -16.24 12.12 -8.00
CA GLY A 138 -17.30 12.92 -7.40
C GLY A 138 -16.92 13.70 -6.13
N PHE A 139 -15.75 13.43 -5.53
CA PHE A 139 -15.22 14.13 -4.34
C PHE A 139 -13.72 14.41 -4.44
N LYS A 140 -13.23 15.40 -3.66
CA LYS A 140 -11.79 15.70 -3.58
C LYS A 140 -11.09 14.59 -2.79
N ARG A 141 -10.02 14.03 -3.34
CA ARG A 141 -9.13 13.04 -2.67
C ARG A 141 -9.83 11.73 -2.25
N PRO A 142 -10.41 10.98 -3.20
CA PRO A 142 -11.13 9.76 -2.87
C PRO A 142 -10.25 8.67 -2.29
N PHE A 143 -9.00 8.55 -2.77
CA PHE A 143 -8.03 7.61 -2.27
C PHE A 143 -6.97 8.35 -1.48
N MET A 144 -6.89 8.00 -0.21
CA MET A 144 -6.00 8.63 0.75
C MET A 144 -4.69 7.87 0.84
N GLU A 145 -4.74 6.54 0.83
CA GLU A 145 -3.62 5.68 1.21
C GLU A 145 -3.67 4.37 0.42
N LEU A 146 -2.50 3.79 0.12
CA LEU A 146 -2.38 2.47 -0.49
C LEU A 146 -1.54 1.58 0.41
N VAL A 147 -2.04 0.38 0.69
CA VAL A 147 -1.21 -0.73 1.12
C VAL A 147 -1.29 -1.80 0.05
N ALA A 148 -0.14 -2.30 -0.38
CA ALA A 148 -0.09 -3.42 -1.31
C ALA A 148 0.97 -4.43 -0.89
N GLY A 149 0.97 -5.57 -1.58
CA GLY A 149 1.96 -6.63 -1.51
C GLY A 149 1.87 -7.50 -2.77
N PHE A 150 2.84 -8.38 -2.95
CA PHE A 150 2.90 -9.29 -4.08
C PHE A 150 2.42 -10.67 -3.68
N THR A 151 1.56 -11.28 -4.49
CA THR A 151 1.36 -12.73 -4.42
C THR A 151 2.63 -13.46 -4.82
N SER A 152 2.77 -14.73 -4.44
CA SER A 152 3.88 -15.59 -4.86
C SER A 152 3.96 -15.79 -6.38
N ALA A 153 2.92 -15.44 -7.12
CA ALA A 153 2.89 -15.46 -8.59
C ALA A 153 3.33 -14.12 -9.23
N GLY A 154 3.77 -13.14 -8.44
CA GLY A 154 4.22 -11.83 -8.94
C GLY A 154 3.11 -10.82 -9.22
N VAL A 155 1.85 -11.12 -8.85
CA VAL A 155 0.74 -10.17 -8.96
C VAL A 155 0.75 -9.19 -7.78
N LEU A 156 0.78 -7.89 -8.06
CA LEU A 156 0.60 -6.83 -7.06
C LEU A 156 -0.88 -6.71 -6.67
N VAL A 157 -1.17 -6.88 -5.38
CA VAL A 157 -2.52 -6.76 -4.81
C VAL A 157 -2.49 -5.72 -3.71
N GLY A 158 -3.45 -4.81 -3.69
CA GLY A 158 -3.51 -3.77 -2.68
C GLY A 158 -4.92 -3.29 -2.37
N VAL A 159 -5.02 -2.61 -1.24
CA VAL A 159 -6.23 -1.96 -0.75
C VAL A 159 -5.99 -0.46 -0.72
N HIS A 160 -6.88 0.28 -1.37
CA HIS A 160 -6.96 1.71 -1.22
C HIS A 160 -7.91 2.06 -0.07
N LEU A 161 -7.45 2.91 0.84
CA LEU A 161 -8.32 3.49 1.85
C LEU A 161 -8.92 4.76 1.31
N VAL A 162 -10.25 4.82 1.42
CA VAL A 162 -11.03 5.99 1.03
C VAL A 162 -11.30 6.89 2.23
N ALA A 163 -11.39 8.19 1.99
CA ALA A 163 -11.65 9.16 3.06
C ALA A 163 -12.96 8.81 3.80
N GLN A 164 -12.95 8.98 5.13
CA GLN A 164 -14.12 8.79 6.00
C GLN A 164 -15.26 9.80 5.75
N ASP A 165 -15.08 10.76 4.84
CA ASP A 165 -16.12 11.73 4.45
C ASP A 165 -17.19 11.12 3.53
N VAL A 166 -17.17 9.81 3.29
CA VAL A 166 -18.26 9.07 2.64
C VAL A 166 -19.36 8.84 3.68
N PRO A 167 -20.56 9.45 3.52
CA PRO A 167 -21.69 9.16 4.39
C PRO A 167 -22.03 7.67 4.30
N LEU A 168 -22.16 7.00 5.44
CA LEU A 168 -22.82 5.70 5.53
C LEU A 168 -24.33 5.86 5.29
#